data_AF-A0A4U0WWG9-F1
#
_entry.id   AF-A0A4U0WWG9-F1
#
_cell.length_a   1.000
_cell.length_b   1.000
_cell.length_c   1.000
_cell.angle_alpha   90.00
_cell.angle_beta   90.00
_cell.angle_gamma   90.00
#
_symmetry.space_group_name_H-M   'P 1'
#
loop_
_entity.id
_entity.type
_entity.pdbx_description
1 polymer ?
#
loop_
_entity_poly.entity_id
_entity_poly.type
_entity_poly.pdbx_seq_one_letter_code
_entity_poly.pdbx_strand_id
1 'polypeptide(L)'
;MFTQTWHLIKISQVFLVDRITKNDVSGYVIGLCVQTNGADIRDNNVHGNCIGTFVDPRTRGARIKNNHVGPTNAICNAIPDIIQPDFMHGIVVDGATDTLVQGNVIEGQRSNGTATGIVAPL
;
A
#
# COMPACT_ATOMS: atom_id res chain seq x y z
N MET A 1 14.76 16.03 -4.23
CA MET A 1 15.57 15.05 -4.97
C MET A 1 16.21 14.14 -3.94
N PHE A 2 15.65 12.95 -3.70
CA PHE A 2 16.26 11.94 -2.86
C PHE A 2 16.50 10.70 -3.74
N THR A 3 17.75 10.51 -4.14
CA THR A 3 18.23 9.32 -4.83
C THR A 3 19.11 8.56 -3.85
N GLN A 4 18.63 7.43 -3.32
CA GLN A 4 19.49 6.42 -2.71
C GLN A 4 19.30 5.11 -3.46
N THR A 5 20.43 4.56 -3.92
CA THR A 5 20.54 3.39 -4.77
C THR A 5 20.48 2.13 -3.90
N TRP A 6 19.34 1.42 -3.88
CA TRP A 6 19.18 0.17 -3.15
C TRP A 6 19.08 -1.00 -4.15
N HIS A 7 20.12 -1.84 -4.23
CA HIS A 7 20.21 -2.85 -5.28
C HIS A 7 19.35 -4.12 -5.08
N LEU A 8 18.51 -4.25 -4.05
CA LEU A 8 17.71 -5.48 -3.83
C LEU A 8 16.30 -5.28 -3.22
N ILE A 9 15.86 -4.06 -2.89
CA ILE A 9 14.55 -3.82 -2.27
C ILE A 9 13.70 -2.95 -3.18
N LYS A 10 12.55 -3.47 -3.61
CA LYS A 10 11.59 -2.69 -4.38
C LYS A 10 10.81 -1.79 -3.43
N ILE A 11 10.93 -0.47 -3.59
CA ILE A 11 10.34 0.50 -2.65
C ILE A 11 8.83 0.60 -2.89
N SER A 12 8.42 1.02 -4.10
CA SER A 12 7.01 1.08 -4.44
C SER A 12 6.74 1.00 -5.93
N GLN A 13 5.47 0.75 -6.29
CA GLN A 13 4.94 1.10 -7.61
C GLN A 13 4.15 2.41 -7.49
N VAL A 14 4.69 3.45 -8.10
CA VAL A 14 4.05 4.78 -8.20
C VAL A 14 3.33 4.86 -9.53
N PHE A 15 2.05 5.19 -9.48
CA PHE A 15 1.23 5.41 -10.67
C PHE A 15 0.81 6.87 -10.75
N LEU A 16 1.15 7.54 -11.85
CA LEU A 16 0.80 8.95 -12.12
C LEU A 16 -0.39 9.07 -13.09
N VAL A 17 -1.18 8.01 -13.20
CA VAL A 17 -2.34 7.93 -14.09
C VAL A 17 -3.63 7.89 -13.27
N ASP A 18 -4.72 8.32 -13.89
CA ASP A 18 -6.04 8.43 -13.30
C ASP A 18 -6.62 7.08 -12.85
N ARG A 19 -6.26 5.97 -13.52
CA ARG A 19 -6.82 4.65 -13.24
C ARG A 19 -5.81 3.51 -13.30
N ILE A 20 -5.78 2.69 -12.24
CA ILE A 20 -4.95 1.49 -12.11
C ILE A 20 -5.81 0.27 -11.83
N THR A 21 -5.77 -0.70 -12.73
CA THR A 21 -6.65 -1.87 -12.64
C THR A 21 -6.08 -3.15 -13.21
N LYS A 22 -6.46 -4.29 -12.62
CA LYS A 22 -6.11 -5.65 -13.07
C LYS A 22 -4.61 -5.95 -13.10
N ASN A 23 -3.85 -5.37 -12.17
CA ASN A 23 -2.43 -5.65 -12.01
C ASN A 23 -2.20 -6.70 -10.93
N ASP A 24 -1.11 -7.46 -11.07
CA ASP A 24 -0.55 -8.31 -10.01
C ASP A 24 0.72 -7.64 -9.48
N VAL A 25 0.73 -7.26 -8.20
CA VAL A 25 1.80 -6.44 -7.60
C VAL A 25 2.35 -7.10 -6.34
N SER A 26 3.64 -7.44 -6.35
CA SER A 26 4.28 -8.15 -5.25
C SER A 26 5.77 -7.85 -5.04
N GLY A 27 6.24 -8.05 -3.81
CA GLY A 27 7.64 -7.95 -3.43
C GLY A 27 8.12 -6.52 -3.16
N TYR A 28 7.19 -5.59 -2.91
CA TYR A 28 7.47 -4.18 -2.61
C TYR A 28 7.32 -3.86 -1.12
N VAL A 29 8.00 -2.81 -0.64
CA VAL A 29 7.68 -2.21 0.66
C VAL A 29 6.26 -1.66 0.61
N ILE A 30 5.91 -0.90 -0.42
CA ILE A 30 4.55 -0.44 -0.69
C ILE A 30 4.11 -0.95 -2.05
N GLY A 31 3.08 -1.80 -2.09
CA GLY A 31 2.54 -2.33 -3.35
C GLY A 31 2.07 -1.21 -4.28
N LEU A 32 1.15 -0.38 -3.82
CA LEU A 32 0.55 0.72 -4.59
C LEU A 32 0.67 2.04 -3.82
N CYS A 33 1.42 3.02 -4.35
CA CYS A 33 1.41 4.40 -3.84
C CYS A 33 0.41 5.25 -4.62
N VAL A 34 -0.50 5.92 -3.92
CA VAL A 34 -1.56 6.75 -4.51
C VAL A 34 -1.31 8.21 -4.17
N GLN A 35 -0.82 8.97 -5.15
CA GLN A 35 -0.42 10.38 -5.02
C GLN A 35 -1.20 11.32 -5.96
N THR A 36 -2.16 10.77 -6.71
CA THR A 36 -2.94 11.53 -7.69
C THR A 36 -4.36 11.73 -7.18
N ASN A 37 -4.81 12.99 -7.19
CA ASN A 37 -6.19 13.33 -6.82
C ASN A 37 -7.18 12.63 -7.74
N GLY A 38 -8.25 12.08 -7.16
CA GLY A 38 -9.27 11.36 -7.91
C GLY A 38 -8.81 10.00 -8.46
N ALA A 39 -7.59 9.54 -8.14
CA ALA A 39 -7.06 8.29 -8.65
C ALA A 39 -7.99 7.11 -8.31
N ASP A 40 -8.16 6.23 -9.27
CA ASP A 40 -9.06 5.09 -9.19
C ASP A 40 -8.28 3.79 -9.28
N ILE A 41 -8.07 3.18 -8.12
CA ILE A 41 -7.27 1.98 -7.92
C ILE A 41 -8.23 0.82 -7.67
N ARG A 42 -8.42 -0.04 -8.68
CA ARG A 42 -9.43 -1.10 -8.57
C ARG A 42 -9.08 -2.44 -9.20
N ASP A 43 -9.63 -3.51 -8.64
CA ASP A 43 -9.53 -4.85 -9.20
C ASP A 43 -8.07 -5.31 -9.38
N ASN A 44 -7.15 -4.87 -8.51
CA ASN A 44 -5.75 -5.31 -8.49
C ASN A 44 -5.55 -6.42 -7.46
N ASN A 45 -4.59 -7.31 -7.73
CA ASN A 45 -4.11 -8.32 -6.79
C ASN A 45 -2.76 -7.86 -6.21
N VAL A 46 -2.72 -7.57 -4.91
CA VAL A 46 -1.56 -6.98 -4.24
C VAL A 46 -1.13 -7.93 -3.12
N HIS A 47 0.03 -8.56 -3.22
CA HIS A 47 0.42 -9.63 -2.29
C HIS A 47 1.91 -9.66 -2.02
N GLY A 48 2.33 -10.21 -0.88
CA GLY A 48 3.76 -10.30 -0.57
C GLY A 48 4.45 -8.93 -0.55
N ASN A 49 3.73 -7.90 -0.10
CA ASN A 49 4.23 -6.54 0.13
C ASN A 49 4.19 -6.24 1.64
N CYS A 50 4.85 -5.17 2.08
CA CYS A 50 4.77 -4.74 3.48
C CYS A 50 3.50 -3.91 3.74
N ILE A 51 3.22 -2.99 2.84
CA ILE A 51 1.96 -2.27 2.71
C ILE A 51 1.32 -2.66 1.38
N GLY A 52 0.03 -2.98 1.37
CA GLY A 52 -0.69 -3.24 0.13
C GLY A 52 -0.88 -1.95 -0.68
N THR A 53 -1.67 -1.02 -0.15
CA THR A 53 -1.91 0.30 -0.75
C THR A 53 -1.64 1.40 0.26
N PHE A 54 -0.93 2.45 -0.14
CA PHE A 54 -0.69 3.64 0.66
C PHE A 54 -1.21 4.86 -0.10
N VAL A 55 -2.16 5.57 0.48
CA VAL A 55 -2.68 6.84 -0.04
C VAL A 55 -1.95 7.97 0.66
N ASP A 56 -1.19 8.76 -0.11
CA ASP A 56 -0.31 9.79 0.42
C ASP A 56 -1.08 10.98 0.99
N PRO A 57 -0.51 11.68 2.00
CA PRO A 57 -1.05 12.91 2.54
C PRO A 57 -1.38 13.93 1.48
N ARG A 58 -2.48 14.66 1.71
CA ARG A 58 -3.02 15.70 0.80
C ARG A 58 -3.59 15.18 -0.52
N THR A 59 -3.61 13.86 -0.74
CA THR A 59 -4.40 13.28 -1.84
C THR A 59 -5.89 13.48 -1.54
N ARG A 60 -6.66 13.93 -2.54
CA ARG A 60 -8.09 14.17 -2.43
C ARG A 60 -8.88 13.29 -3.38
N GLY A 61 -9.93 12.64 -2.88
CA GLY A 61 -10.92 11.96 -3.72
C GLY A 61 -10.45 10.62 -4.30
N ALA A 62 -9.38 10.02 -3.78
CA ALA A 62 -8.91 8.72 -4.25
C ALA A 62 -9.98 7.63 -4.03
N ARG A 63 -10.00 6.62 -4.90
CA ARG A 63 -10.98 5.52 -4.86
C ARG A 63 -10.23 4.19 -4.90
N ILE A 64 -10.19 3.50 -3.77
CA ILE A 64 -9.55 2.20 -3.61
C ILE A 64 -10.65 1.14 -3.54
N LYS A 65 -10.89 0.41 -4.64
CA LYS A 65 -12.07 -0.46 -4.77
C LYS A 65 -11.77 -1.87 -5.22
N ASN A 66 -12.39 -2.87 -4.61
CA ASN A 66 -12.39 -4.26 -5.10
C ASN A 66 -10.98 -4.84 -5.34
N ASN A 67 -9.96 -4.33 -4.66
CA ASN A 67 -8.63 -4.91 -4.72
C ASN A 67 -8.56 -6.08 -3.75
N HIS A 68 -7.73 -7.06 -4.08
CA HIS A 68 -7.30 -8.08 -3.14
C HIS A 68 -5.94 -7.68 -2.56
N VAL A 69 -5.81 -7.69 -1.24
CA VAL A 69 -4.55 -7.50 -0.53
C VAL A 69 -4.24 -8.75 0.29
N GLY A 70 -3.26 -9.51 -0.18
CA GLY A 70 -2.82 -10.76 0.42
C GLY A 70 -1.78 -10.59 1.54
N PRO A 71 -1.17 -11.71 2.00
CA PRO A 71 -0.32 -11.74 3.17
C PRO A 71 0.94 -10.87 3.09
N THR A 72 1.44 -10.49 4.27
CA THR A 72 2.61 -9.62 4.42
C THR A 72 3.86 -10.39 4.03
N ASN A 73 4.78 -9.75 3.32
CA ASN A 73 6.06 -10.38 3.05
C ASN A 73 6.82 -10.63 4.37
N ALA A 74 7.34 -11.84 4.56
CA ALA A 74 8.11 -12.18 5.76
C ALA A 74 9.32 -11.25 5.95
N ILE A 75 9.91 -10.75 4.85
CA ILE A 75 11.05 -9.84 4.90
C ILE A 75 10.74 -8.53 5.63
N CYS A 76 9.49 -8.09 5.67
CA CYS A 76 9.10 -6.81 6.27
C CYS A 76 9.40 -6.73 7.76
N ASN A 77 9.38 -7.86 8.48
CA ASN A 77 9.75 -7.94 9.90
C ASN A 77 11.28 -8.02 10.10
N ALA A 78 12.04 -8.30 9.03
CA ALA A 78 13.49 -8.50 9.07
C ALA A 78 14.31 -7.26 8.65
N ILE A 79 13.66 -6.18 8.21
CA ILE A 79 14.30 -4.92 7.77
C ILE A 79 13.82 -3.69 8.57
N PRO A 80 13.97 -3.70 9.92
CA PRO A 80 13.45 -2.63 10.78
C PRO A 80 14.07 -1.25 10.53
N ASP A 81 15.26 -1.18 9.94
CA ASP A 81 15.92 0.10 9.60
C ASP A 81 15.28 0.82 8.41
N ILE A 82 14.49 0.09 7.60
CA ILE A 82 13.84 0.61 6.39
C ILE A 82 12.33 0.78 6.62
N ILE A 83 11.74 -0.11 7.41
CA ILE A 83 10.31 -0.13 7.71
C ILE A 83 10.17 0.08 9.22
N GLN A 84 9.52 1.19 9.60
CA GLN A 84 9.23 1.45 11.01
C GLN A 84 8.52 0.23 11.62
N PRO A 85 8.80 -0.09 12.90
CA PRO A 85 8.00 -1.07 13.62
C PRO A 85 6.52 -0.70 13.46
N ASP A 86 5.67 -1.69 13.20
CA ASP A 86 4.22 -1.52 13.05
C ASP A 86 3.74 -0.86 11.75
N PHE A 87 4.60 -0.68 10.75
CA PHE A 87 4.26 -0.04 9.47
C PHE A 87 3.71 -0.99 8.40
N MET A 88 3.20 -2.17 8.78
CA MET A 88 2.66 -3.17 7.86
C MET A 88 1.13 -3.16 7.94
N HIS A 89 0.49 -2.86 6.81
CA HIS A 89 -0.96 -2.72 6.71
C HIS A 89 -1.46 -3.17 5.34
N GLY A 90 -2.72 -3.57 5.24
CA GLY A 90 -3.34 -3.82 3.95
C GLY A 90 -3.53 -2.52 3.16
N ILE A 91 -4.21 -1.55 3.76
CA ILE A 91 -4.44 -0.23 3.17
C ILE A 91 -4.14 0.85 4.23
N VAL A 92 -3.34 1.84 3.85
CA VAL A 92 -3.06 3.04 4.64
C VAL A 92 -3.65 4.24 3.93
N VAL A 93 -4.45 5.05 4.62
CA VAL A 93 -4.96 6.34 4.14
C VAL A 93 -4.40 7.43 5.04
N ASP A 94 -3.20 7.91 4.74
CA ASP A 94 -2.46 8.83 5.61
C ASP A 94 -2.75 10.28 5.24
N GLY A 95 -3.50 11.01 6.07
CA GLY A 95 -3.77 12.45 5.85
C GLY A 95 -4.45 12.80 4.52
N ALA A 96 -5.07 11.83 3.85
CA ALA A 96 -5.82 12.00 2.61
C ALA A 96 -7.29 12.31 2.91
N THR A 97 -7.94 13.10 2.05
CA THR A 97 -9.33 13.54 2.25
C THR A 97 -10.24 13.01 1.14
N ASP A 98 -11.53 12.88 1.42
CA ASP A 98 -12.55 12.39 0.48
C ASP A 98 -12.21 11.02 -0.17
N THR A 99 -11.35 10.21 0.48
CA THR A 99 -10.93 8.91 -0.06
C THR A 99 -12.00 7.85 0.18
N LEU A 100 -12.42 7.16 -0.88
CA LEU A 100 -13.34 6.03 -0.80
C LEU A 100 -12.56 4.71 -0.79
N VAL A 101 -12.65 3.96 0.30
CA VAL A 101 -12.15 2.58 0.38
C VAL A 101 -13.35 1.63 0.44
N GLN A 102 -13.56 0.80 -0.59
CA GLN A 102 -14.78 0.00 -0.71
C GLN A 102 -14.56 -1.37 -1.37
N GLY A 103 -15.14 -2.43 -0.80
CA GLY A 103 -15.19 -3.75 -1.45
C GLY A 103 -13.84 -4.46 -1.60
N ASN A 104 -12.77 -3.93 -0.99
CA ASN A 104 -11.47 -4.59 -0.99
C ASN A 104 -11.49 -5.80 -0.04
N VAL A 105 -10.80 -6.86 -0.42
CA VAL A 105 -10.54 -8.03 0.43
C VAL A 105 -9.12 -7.89 0.95
N ILE A 106 -8.94 -7.94 2.27
CA ILE A 106 -7.63 -7.88 2.91
C ILE A 106 -7.50 -9.11 3.79
N GLU A 107 -6.50 -9.95 3.53
CA GLU A 107 -6.28 -11.20 4.25
C GLU A 107 -4.81 -11.48 4.51
N GLY A 108 -4.54 -12.16 5.63
CA GLY A 108 -3.20 -12.62 5.97
C GLY A 108 -2.19 -11.52 6.35
N GLN A 109 -2.55 -10.24 6.28
CA GLN A 109 -1.71 -9.14 6.70
C GLN A 109 -1.40 -9.20 8.20
N ARG A 110 -0.12 -9.09 8.56
CA ARG A 110 0.37 -9.11 9.93
C ARG A 110 1.51 -8.13 10.15
N SER A 111 1.49 -7.47 11.31
CA SER A 111 2.63 -6.71 11.82
C SER A 111 3.05 -7.25 13.18
N ASN A 112 4.31 -7.68 13.31
CA ASN A 112 4.86 -8.24 14.55
C ASN A 112 3.97 -9.35 15.16
N GLY A 113 3.44 -10.23 14.31
CA GLY A 113 2.54 -11.32 14.71
C GLY A 113 1.08 -10.92 14.95
N THR A 114 0.78 -9.62 14.98
CA THR A 114 -0.57 -9.08 15.16
C THR A 114 -1.27 -8.89 13.81
N ALA A 115 -2.55 -9.25 13.72
CA ALA A 115 -3.33 -9.04 12.50
C ALA A 115 -3.54 -7.54 12.22
N THR A 116 -3.48 -7.15 10.95
CA THR A 116 -3.61 -5.75 10.52
C THR A 116 -4.41 -5.66 9.23
N GLY A 117 -5.05 -4.52 8.98
CA GLY A 117 -5.99 -4.34 7.88
C GLY A 117 -5.91 -2.94 7.29
N ILE A 118 -6.93 -2.13 7.55
CA ILE A 118 -7.01 -0.74 7.10
C ILE A 118 -6.64 0.18 8.26
N VAL A 119 -5.79 1.17 8.00
CA VAL A 119 -5.52 2.27 8.93
C VAL A 119 -5.68 3.60 8.22
N ALA A 120 -6.27 4.58 8.90
CA ALA A 120 -6.50 5.92 8.38
C ALA A 120 -6.07 6.96 9.42
N PRO A 121 -4.76 7.20 9.60
CA PRO A 121 -4.28 8.25 10.48
C PRO A 121 -4.65 9.62 9.88
N LEU A 122 -5.10 10.52 10.75
CA LEU A 122 -5.49 11.89 10.40
C LEU A 122 -4.26 12.78 10.16
#